data_AF-A0A1G5CNB0-F1
#
_entry.id   AF-A0A1G5CNB0-F1
#
_cell.length_a   1.000
_cell.length_b   1.000
_cell.length_c   1.000
_cell.angle_alpha   90.00
_cell.angle_beta   90.00
_cell.angle_gamma   90.00
#
_symmetry.space_group_name_H-M   'P 1'
#
loop_
_entity.id
_entity.type
_entity.pdbx_description
1 polymer ?
#
loop_
_entity_poly.entity_id
_entity_poly.type
_entity_poly.pdbx_seq_one_letter_code
_entity_poly.pdbx_strand_id
1 'polypeptide(L)'
;MKYTIIVLMILGFYAAAQDQSTSGFKEYYPISVRPELSAGLGNNPYEQILLEAKPTVYYGIYNDLRSALNKDTITSGDAIYLTFQPEFRIYNEESKPVKTPSYKLLIGWQKIIKTDSDNFLTAAIESGHYSNGQSRSAFSTEFEDDSEESRALYDEFTDDTNLAALLNRQTGNFSTNLTRFSINYRLNKFDSQNVPEKIHSMTATYQLYHNKFLGVADFGGYNPEDIEIYGRHRIELGYEYTGYYKDIRYVISEQALLHLGSHPSSVPYRSETRFMIYPFSNDFGFMTQLSIGRDDYNYRFLEDFTRFSVGITWDWFTPFVIKPTRQQLPDVPDSQL
;
A
#
# COMPACT_ATOMS: atom_id res chain seq x y z
N MET A 1 8.08 -34.98 14.30
CA MET A 1 8.70 -34.99 12.95
C MET A 1 8.06 -34.03 11.95
N LYS A 2 6.72 -33.87 11.87
CA LYS A 2 6.10 -32.91 10.91
C LYS A 2 6.40 -31.43 11.20
N TYR A 3 6.48 -31.02 12.47
CA TYR A 3 6.78 -29.63 12.84
C TYR A 3 8.27 -29.27 12.75
N THR A 4 9.15 -30.26 12.82
CA THR A 4 10.61 -30.07 12.77
C THR A 4 11.07 -29.66 11.36
N ILE A 5 10.38 -30.15 10.31
CA ILE A 5 10.69 -29.81 8.91
C ILE A 5 10.27 -28.37 8.57
N ILE A 6 9.17 -27.87 9.16
CA ILE A 6 8.72 -26.49 8.95
C ILE A 6 9.68 -25.51 9.65
N VAL A 7 10.14 -25.83 10.88
CA VAL A 7 11.14 -25.02 11.59
C VAL A 7 12.50 -25.05 10.88
N LEU A 8 12.90 -26.20 10.30
CA LEU A 8 14.12 -26.30 9.49
C LEU A 8 14.01 -25.57 8.14
N MET A 9 12.84 -25.52 7.51
CA MET A 9 12.62 -24.68 6.32
C MET A 9 12.68 -23.19 6.66
N ILE A 10 12.09 -22.75 7.79
CA ILE A 10 12.16 -21.36 8.23
C ILE A 10 13.59 -20.96 8.61
N LEU A 11 14.35 -21.85 9.26
CA LEU A 11 15.77 -21.61 9.59
C LEU A 11 16.70 -21.67 8.37
N GLY A 12 16.35 -22.47 7.34
CA GLY A 12 17.09 -22.53 6.08
C GLY A 12 17.07 -21.21 5.29
N PHE A 13 16.00 -20.42 5.41
CA PHE A 13 15.94 -19.07 4.85
C PHE A 13 16.77 -18.04 5.63
N TYR A 14 17.05 -18.29 6.92
CA TYR A 14 17.86 -17.38 7.74
C TYR A 14 19.37 -17.47 7.45
N ALA A 15 19.86 -18.62 6.97
CA ALA A 15 21.29 -18.86 6.79
C ALA A 15 21.88 -18.33 5.47
N ALA A 16 21.05 -17.80 4.55
CA ALA A 16 21.51 -17.25 3.27
C ALA A 16 21.47 -15.70 3.20
N ALA A 17 21.21 -15.01 4.33
CA ALA A 17 20.97 -13.56 4.33
C ALA A 17 22.23 -12.70 4.46
N GLN A 18 23.42 -13.28 4.60
CA GLN A 18 24.66 -12.52 4.75
C GLN A 18 25.79 -13.18 3.98
N ASP A 19 25.81 -12.97 2.68
CA ASP A 19 27.09 -12.91 1.98
C ASP A 19 27.04 -11.81 0.93
N GLN A 20 28.12 -11.04 0.84
CA GLN A 20 28.29 -9.83 0.05
C GLN A 20 28.26 -10.10 -1.46
N SER A 21 27.09 -10.49 -1.96
CA SER A 21 26.71 -10.34 -3.36
C SER A 21 25.44 -9.49 -3.37
N THR A 22 25.36 -8.53 -4.29
CA THR A 22 24.12 -7.84 -4.60
C THR A 22 23.09 -8.90 -5.00
N SER A 23 22.33 -9.40 -4.02
CA SER A 23 21.20 -10.31 -4.27
C SER A 23 20.34 -9.66 -5.35
N GLY A 24 20.22 -10.33 -6.49
CA GLY A 24 19.42 -9.85 -7.64
C GLY A 24 17.94 -9.64 -7.32
N PHE A 25 17.51 -9.89 -6.08
CA PHE A 25 16.14 -9.79 -5.61
C PHE A 25 15.86 -8.62 -4.65
N LYS A 26 16.84 -7.76 -4.33
CA LYS A 26 16.56 -6.51 -3.57
C LYS A 26 16.36 -5.34 -4.52
N GLU A 27 15.23 -5.38 -5.24
CA GLU A 27 14.70 -4.19 -5.91
C GLU A 27 14.48 -3.07 -4.87
N TYR A 28 14.31 -1.83 -5.33
CA TYR A 28 14.03 -0.69 -4.46
C TYR A 28 12.93 0.15 -5.09
N TYR A 29 11.86 0.42 -4.33
CA TYR A 29 10.79 1.34 -4.72
C TYR A 29 10.50 2.30 -3.56
N PRO A 30 10.90 3.59 -3.68
CA PRO A 30 10.75 4.58 -2.61
C PRO A 30 9.29 4.91 -2.31
N ILE A 31 8.40 4.80 -3.30
CA ILE A 31 6.95 4.87 -3.10
C ILE A 31 6.42 3.45 -3.25
N SER A 32 6.06 2.84 -2.13
CA SER A 32 5.56 1.48 -2.09
C SER A 32 4.60 1.26 -0.92
N VAL A 33 3.79 0.20 -1.03
CA VAL A 33 2.86 -0.25 0.00
C VAL A 33 3.46 -1.48 0.66
N ARG A 34 3.59 -1.44 1.98
CA ARG A 34 4.14 -2.57 2.73
C ARG A 34 3.08 -3.65 2.89
N PRO A 35 3.43 -4.91 2.61
CA PRO A 35 2.54 -6.01 2.92
C PRO A 35 2.44 -6.27 4.42
N GLU A 36 1.29 -6.77 4.84
CA GLU A 36 1.01 -7.01 6.26
C GLU A 36 0.00 -8.14 6.48
N LEU A 37 0.05 -8.68 7.70
CA LEU A 37 -0.96 -9.58 8.26
C LEU A 37 -1.23 -9.11 9.69
N SER A 38 -2.50 -8.82 10.00
CA SER A 38 -2.87 -8.24 11.29
C SER A 38 -4.15 -8.82 11.86
N ALA A 39 -4.27 -8.76 13.18
CA ALA A 39 -5.50 -8.99 13.92
C ALA A 39 -5.74 -7.79 14.83
N GLY A 40 -7.00 -7.50 15.15
CA GLY A 40 -7.33 -6.25 15.80
C GLY A 40 -8.71 -6.18 16.42
N LEU A 41 -8.95 -5.06 17.09
CA LEU A 41 -10.19 -4.71 17.76
C LEU A 41 -10.71 -3.40 17.19
N GLY A 42 -12.03 -3.25 17.17
CA GLY A 42 -12.69 -2.10 16.55
C GLY A 42 -13.13 -2.42 15.13
N ASN A 43 -14.40 -2.13 14.86
CA ASN A 43 -15.16 -2.61 13.71
C ASN A 43 -16.27 -1.61 13.39
N ASN A 44 -16.82 -1.72 12.19
CA ASN A 44 -18.08 -1.06 11.86
C ASN A 44 -19.27 -1.80 12.57
N PRO A 45 -20.48 -1.21 12.59
CA PRO A 45 -21.65 -1.82 13.22
C PRO A 45 -22.15 -3.13 12.58
N TYR A 46 -21.66 -3.47 11.38
CA TYR A 46 -22.22 -4.53 10.53
C TYR A 46 -21.36 -5.80 10.51
N GLU A 47 -20.04 -5.70 10.66
CA GLU A 47 -19.11 -6.82 10.50
C GLU A 47 -17.97 -6.79 11.52
N GLN A 48 -17.62 -7.95 12.10
CA GLN A 48 -16.51 -8.08 13.03
C GLN A 48 -15.28 -8.67 12.33
N ILE A 49 -14.28 -7.85 12.03
CA ILE A 49 -13.01 -8.25 11.42
C ILE A 49 -12.11 -8.88 12.48
N LEU A 50 -11.79 -10.16 12.31
CA LEU A 50 -10.84 -10.91 13.14
C LEU A 50 -9.40 -10.71 12.65
N LEU A 51 -9.20 -10.92 11.35
CA LEU A 51 -7.89 -10.91 10.72
C LEU A 51 -7.96 -10.19 9.37
N GLU A 52 -6.90 -9.48 9.03
CA GLU A 52 -6.74 -8.71 7.80
C GLU A 52 -5.37 -9.02 7.19
N ALA A 53 -5.34 -9.32 5.90
CA ALA A 53 -4.13 -9.65 5.18
C ALA A 53 -4.02 -8.79 3.92
N LYS A 54 -2.89 -8.10 3.74
CA LYS A 54 -2.57 -7.34 2.53
C LYS A 54 -1.25 -7.82 1.91
N PRO A 55 -1.21 -8.98 1.25
CA PRO A 55 0.03 -9.52 0.69
C PRO A 55 0.40 -8.80 -0.63
N THR A 56 0.78 -7.53 -0.52
CA THR A 56 1.21 -6.70 -1.64
C THR A 56 2.50 -7.24 -2.27
N VAL A 57 2.53 -7.30 -3.61
CA VAL A 57 3.69 -7.71 -4.40
C VAL A 57 3.96 -6.73 -5.54
N TYR A 58 5.25 -6.58 -5.87
CA TYR A 58 5.76 -5.78 -6.98
C TYR A 58 6.52 -6.71 -7.93
N TYR A 59 6.29 -6.56 -9.23
CA TYR A 59 7.02 -7.25 -10.28
C TYR A 59 7.75 -6.21 -11.13
N GLY A 60 9.07 -6.11 -10.99
CA GLY A 60 9.90 -5.21 -11.78
C GLY A 60 10.00 -5.66 -13.24
N ILE A 61 9.65 -4.77 -14.16
CA ILE A 61 9.92 -4.92 -15.60
C ILE A 61 11.27 -4.28 -15.93
N TYR A 62 11.54 -3.14 -15.31
CA TYR A 62 12.79 -2.40 -15.39
C TYR A 62 13.01 -1.67 -14.07
N ASN A 63 14.24 -1.65 -13.55
CA ASN A 63 14.57 -0.89 -12.34
C ASN A 63 16.08 -0.60 -12.28
N ASP A 64 16.46 0.68 -12.43
CA ASP A 64 17.84 1.13 -12.25
C ASP A 64 17.99 2.11 -11.06
N LEU A 65 16.95 2.28 -10.26
CA LEU A 65 16.87 3.26 -9.16
C LEU A 65 18.09 3.16 -8.24
N ARG A 66 18.45 1.95 -7.81
CA ARG A 66 19.60 1.71 -6.93
C ARG A 66 20.92 2.09 -7.62
N SER A 67 21.08 1.77 -8.91
CA SER A 67 22.29 2.09 -9.66
C SER A 67 22.46 3.60 -9.81
N ALA A 68 21.39 4.33 -10.11
CA ALA A 68 21.41 5.78 -10.23
C ALA A 68 21.77 6.46 -8.90
N LEU A 69 21.21 6.00 -7.78
CA LEU A 69 21.44 6.58 -6.46
C LEU A 69 22.89 6.38 -5.97
N ASN A 70 23.54 5.29 -6.39
CA ASN A 70 24.93 4.98 -6.01
C ASN A 70 25.99 5.79 -6.75
N LYS A 71 25.62 6.63 -7.73
CA LYS A 71 26.56 7.48 -8.45
C LYS A 71 26.84 8.77 -7.68
N ASP A 72 28.07 9.27 -7.75
CA ASP A 72 28.45 10.54 -7.11
C ASP A 72 27.86 11.77 -7.82
N THR A 73 27.52 11.62 -9.10
CA THR A 73 26.83 12.66 -9.87
C THR A 73 25.32 12.57 -9.70
N ILE A 74 24.62 13.71 -9.78
CA ILE A 74 23.15 13.75 -9.85
C ILE A 74 22.71 12.96 -11.08
N THR A 75 22.25 11.74 -10.86
CA THR A 75 21.74 10.84 -11.89
C THR A 75 20.31 10.47 -11.53
N SER A 76 19.40 10.57 -12.50
CA SER A 76 18.04 10.07 -12.31
C SER A 76 18.01 8.56 -12.46
N GLY A 77 17.22 7.89 -11.63
CA GLY A 77 16.83 6.49 -11.84
C GLY A 77 15.38 6.39 -12.26
N ASP A 78 15.04 5.26 -12.85
CA ASP A 78 13.75 4.87 -13.37
C ASP A 78 13.38 3.44 -12.95
N ALA A 79 12.09 3.22 -12.72
CA ALA A 79 11.52 1.91 -12.51
C ALA A 79 10.17 1.79 -13.19
N ILE A 80 9.92 0.65 -13.83
CA ILE A 80 8.64 0.24 -14.41
C ILE A 80 8.28 -1.10 -13.80
N TYR A 81 7.06 -1.21 -13.29
CA TYR A 81 6.65 -2.37 -12.52
C TYR A 81 5.14 -2.64 -12.63
N LEU A 82 4.75 -3.86 -12.26
CA LEU A 82 3.36 -4.22 -11.96
C LEU A 82 3.21 -4.35 -10.45
N THR A 83 2.12 -3.84 -9.87
CA THR A 83 1.75 -4.09 -8.48
C THR A 83 0.45 -4.84 -8.39
N PHE A 84 0.44 -5.87 -7.56
CA PHE A 84 -0.78 -6.52 -7.12
C PHE A 84 -0.93 -6.32 -5.62
N GLN A 85 -1.97 -5.58 -5.23
CA GLN A 85 -2.30 -5.19 -3.87
C GLN A 85 -3.65 -5.82 -3.48
N PRO A 86 -3.67 -7.12 -3.16
CA PRO A 86 -4.87 -7.74 -2.63
C PRO A 86 -5.06 -7.37 -1.14
N GLU A 87 -6.31 -7.34 -0.70
CA GLU A 87 -6.70 -7.21 0.70
C GLU A 87 -7.79 -8.25 1.02
N PHE A 88 -7.59 -9.02 2.09
CA PHE A 88 -8.50 -10.05 2.55
C PHE A 88 -8.85 -9.81 4.00
N ARG A 89 -10.12 -9.99 4.33
CA ARG A 89 -10.61 -9.95 5.71
C ARG A 89 -11.29 -11.25 6.08
N ILE A 90 -10.97 -11.72 7.27
CA ILE A 90 -11.62 -12.85 7.93
C ILE A 90 -12.54 -12.27 8.99
N TYR A 91 -13.83 -12.50 8.84
CA TYR A 91 -14.91 -12.05 9.71
C TYR A 91 -15.31 -13.14 10.71
N ASN A 92 -15.86 -12.72 11.84
CA ASN A 92 -16.37 -13.61 12.88
C ASN A 92 -17.74 -14.21 12.49
N GLU A 93 -17.74 -15.13 11.52
CA GLU A 93 -18.95 -15.77 11.00
C GLU A 93 -18.74 -17.26 10.72
N GLU A 94 -19.82 -18.03 10.76
CA GLU A 94 -19.78 -19.47 10.51
C GLU A 94 -19.61 -19.79 9.01
N SER A 95 -18.70 -20.72 8.70
CA SER A 95 -18.56 -21.42 7.41
C SER A 95 -18.12 -20.60 6.17
N LYS A 96 -18.24 -19.26 6.15
CA LYS A 96 -17.74 -18.40 5.04
C LYS A 96 -17.15 -17.08 5.57
N PRO A 97 -16.01 -17.13 6.27
CA PRO A 97 -15.51 -15.96 6.98
C PRO A 97 -14.82 -14.95 6.06
N VAL A 98 -14.59 -15.24 4.78
CA VAL A 98 -14.04 -14.26 3.82
C VAL A 98 -15.16 -13.81 2.89
N LYS A 99 -15.44 -12.51 2.91
CA LYS A 99 -16.42 -11.86 2.04
C LYS A 99 -15.73 -10.85 1.13
N THR A 100 -16.22 -10.76 -0.10
CA THR A 100 -15.92 -9.69 -1.06
C THR A 100 -14.43 -9.26 -1.02
N PRO A 101 -13.49 -10.17 -1.34
CA PRO A 101 -12.06 -9.89 -1.28
C PRO A 101 -11.70 -8.69 -2.15
N SER A 102 -10.58 -8.04 -1.87
CA SER A 102 -10.20 -6.80 -2.52
C SER A 102 -8.94 -6.96 -3.37
N TYR A 103 -9.00 -6.48 -4.62
CA TYR A 103 -7.94 -6.67 -5.61
C TYR A 103 -7.64 -5.37 -6.34
N LYS A 104 -6.45 -4.82 -6.13
CA LYS A 104 -5.95 -3.67 -6.89
C LYS A 104 -4.72 -4.07 -7.69
N LEU A 105 -4.79 -3.93 -9.01
CA LEU A 105 -3.72 -4.26 -9.95
C LEU A 105 -3.33 -3.01 -10.72
N LEU A 106 -2.08 -2.55 -10.59
CA LEU A 106 -1.60 -1.32 -11.22
C LEU A 106 -0.32 -1.56 -12.02
N ILE A 107 -0.16 -0.81 -13.11
CA ILE A 107 1.11 -0.61 -13.80
C ILE A 107 1.67 0.72 -13.31
N GLY A 108 2.92 0.72 -12.87
CA GLY A 108 3.57 1.89 -12.29
C GLY A 108 4.86 2.26 -13.01
N TRP A 109 5.14 3.56 -13.04
CA TRP A 109 6.44 4.12 -13.33
C TRP A 109 6.87 5.03 -12.19
N GLN A 110 8.12 4.89 -11.75
CA GLN A 110 8.76 5.73 -10.74
C GLN A 110 10.04 6.33 -11.29
N LYS A 111 10.26 7.62 -11.06
CA LYS A 111 11.53 8.31 -11.28
C LYS A 111 12.05 8.86 -9.96
N ILE A 112 13.31 8.60 -9.67
CA ILE A 112 14.01 9.17 -8.51
C ILE A 112 15.18 10.05 -8.95
N ILE A 113 15.44 11.13 -8.22
CA ILE A 113 16.62 11.97 -8.39
C ILE A 113 17.24 12.18 -7.00
N LYS A 114 18.56 12.01 -6.92
CA LYS A 114 19.35 12.35 -5.74
C LYS A 114 19.75 13.82 -5.79
N THR A 115 19.58 14.55 -4.69
CA THR A 115 20.05 15.93 -4.54
C THR A 115 21.52 15.97 -4.14
N ASP A 116 22.15 17.15 -4.22
CA ASP A 116 23.56 17.34 -3.79
C ASP A 116 23.80 17.01 -2.30
N SER A 117 22.75 16.98 -1.49
CA SER A 117 22.78 16.67 -0.07
C SER A 117 22.37 15.22 0.23
N ASP A 118 22.45 14.32 -0.75
CA ASP A 118 22.05 12.91 -0.66
C ASP A 118 20.58 12.69 -0.18
N ASN A 119 19.70 13.66 -0.43
CA ASN A 119 18.25 13.52 -0.27
C ASN A 119 17.62 13.03 -1.57
N PHE A 120 16.41 12.48 -1.51
CA PHE A 120 15.74 11.94 -2.69
C PHE A 120 14.44 12.65 -3.00
N LEU A 121 14.25 12.98 -4.27
CA LEU A 121 12.96 13.37 -4.82
C LEU A 121 12.49 12.25 -5.75
N THR A 122 11.31 11.70 -5.47
CA THR A 122 10.68 10.68 -6.31
C THR A 122 9.34 11.18 -6.83
N ALA A 123 9.04 10.93 -8.10
CA ALA A 123 7.71 11.01 -8.65
C ALA A 123 7.26 9.63 -9.15
N ALA A 124 5.97 9.32 -8.99
CA ALA A 124 5.37 8.10 -9.49
C ALA A 124 4.06 8.41 -10.25
N ILE A 125 3.79 7.62 -11.27
CA ILE A 125 2.45 7.47 -11.84
C ILE A 125 2.08 5.99 -11.84
N GLU A 126 0.90 5.67 -11.34
CA GLU A 126 0.36 4.31 -11.35
C GLU A 126 -1.04 4.34 -11.95
N SER A 127 -1.40 3.39 -12.80
CA SER A 127 -2.75 3.28 -13.33
C SER A 127 -3.16 1.81 -13.40
N GLY A 128 -4.45 1.54 -13.22
CA GLY A 128 -4.97 0.18 -13.33
C GLY A 128 -6.38 0.02 -12.77
N HIS A 129 -6.63 -1.15 -12.21
CA HIS A 129 -7.98 -1.62 -11.88
C HIS A 129 -8.11 -1.99 -10.41
N TYR A 130 -9.26 -1.68 -9.83
CA TYR A 130 -9.62 -1.99 -8.46
C TYR A 130 -11.00 -2.65 -8.40
N SER A 131 -11.08 -3.88 -7.90
CA SER A 131 -12.34 -4.63 -7.85
C SER A 131 -12.39 -5.67 -6.74
N ASN A 132 -13.57 -6.28 -6.54
CA ASN A 132 -13.77 -7.42 -5.63
C ASN A 132 -14.13 -8.76 -6.32
N GLY A 133 -14.26 -8.74 -7.66
CA GLY A 133 -14.56 -9.93 -8.47
C GLY A 133 -15.92 -10.58 -8.19
N GLN A 134 -16.88 -9.86 -7.62
CA GLN A 134 -18.25 -10.34 -7.42
C GLN A 134 -19.17 -9.92 -8.58
N SER A 135 -20.40 -10.44 -8.61
CA SER A 135 -21.29 -10.30 -9.77
C SER A 135 -22.73 -9.88 -9.46
N ARG A 136 -23.11 -9.72 -8.18
CA ARG A 136 -24.47 -9.30 -7.80
C ARG A 136 -24.55 -7.79 -7.64
N SER A 137 -25.79 -7.29 -7.63
CA SER A 137 -26.07 -5.89 -7.33
C SER A 137 -25.41 -5.43 -6.03
N ALA A 138 -24.85 -4.23 -6.08
CA ALA A 138 -24.24 -3.52 -4.96
C ALA A 138 -25.13 -3.40 -3.72
N PHE A 139 -26.42 -3.21 -3.95
CA PHE A 139 -27.43 -2.84 -2.95
C PHE A 139 -28.61 -3.82 -2.90
N SER A 140 -28.48 -4.98 -3.55
CA SER A 140 -29.48 -6.05 -3.50
C SER A 140 -28.83 -7.43 -3.62
N THR A 141 -29.33 -8.40 -2.85
CA THR A 141 -28.97 -9.82 -2.99
C THR A 141 -29.80 -10.55 -4.05
N GLU A 142 -30.87 -9.94 -4.53
CA GLU A 142 -31.84 -10.55 -5.43
C GLU A 142 -31.51 -10.29 -6.90
N PHE A 143 -30.95 -9.12 -7.19
CA PHE A 143 -30.70 -8.67 -8.56
C PHE A 143 -29.28 -8.98 -9.02
N GLU A 144 -29.15 -9.29 -10.31
CA GLU A 144 -27.85 -9.30 -10.98
C GLU A 144 -27.30 -7.87 -11.05
N ASP A 145 -25.99 -7.73 -11.04
CA ASP A 145 -25.38 -6.44 -11.30
C ASP A 145 -25.79 -5.92 -12.69
N ASP A 146 -25.91 -4.62 -12.84
CA ASP A 146 -26.37 -3.95 -14.07
C ASP A 146 -27.78 -4.28 -14.59
N SER A 147 -28.60 -5.07 -13.88
CA SER A 147 -30.01 -5.26 -14.24
C SER A 147 -30.80 -3.95 -14.13
N GLU A 148 -31.94 -3.84 -14.83
CA GLU A 148 -32.81 -2.66 -14.74
C GLU A 148 -33.25 -2.39 -13.30
N GLU A 149 -33.58 -3.46 -12.56
CA GLU A 149 -33.95 -3.39 -11.15
C GLU A 149 -32.79 -2.94 -10.26
N SER A 150 -31.58 -3.44 -10.52
CA SER A 150 -30.38 -3.02 -9.78
C SER A 150 -30.05 -1.54 -10.03
N ARG A 151 -30.24 -1.05 -11.25
CA ARG A 151 -29.99 0.36 -11.61
C ARG A 151 -31.05 1.28 -11.02
N ALA A 152 -32.31 0.86 -11.03
CA ALA A 152 -33.42 1.62 -10.45
C ALA A 152 -33.23 1.88 -8.95
N LEU A 153 -32.52 1.03 -8.20
CA LEU A 153 -32.20 1.29 -6.79
C LEU A 153 -31.43 2.61 -6.60
N TYR A 154 -30.57 2.99 -7.55
CA TYR A 154 -29.79 4.23 -7.44
C TYR A 154 -30.67 5.47 -7.58
N ASP A 155 -31.77 5.39 -8.34
CA ASP A 155 -32.72 6.49 -8.50
C ASP A 155 -33.50 6.80 -7.20
N GLU A 156 -33.55 5.85 -6.26
CA GLU A 156 -34.20 6.01 -4.96
C GLU A 156 -33.29 6.62 -3.90
N PHE A 157 -31.99 6.74 -4.17
CA PHE A 157 -31.03 7.27 -3.20
C PHE A 157 -31.19 8.78 -3.02
N THR A 158 -31.18 9.19 -1.77
CA THR A 158 -31.16 10.59 -1.34
C THR A 158 -29.98 10.81 -0.41
N ASP A 159 -29.61 12.08 -0.19
CA ASP A 159 -28.56 12.46 0.76
C ASP A 159 -28.78 11.90 2.18
N ASP A 160 -30.02 11.62 2.57
CA ASP A 160 -30.40 11.05 3.88
C ASP A 160 -30.36 9.51 3.93
N THR A 161 -30.11 8.85 2.79
CA THR A 161 -30.12 7.40 2.68
C THR A 161 -28.88 6.79 3.34
N ASN A 162 -29.07 5.84 4.25
CA ASN A 162 -27.97 5.08 4.84
C ASN A 162 -27.51 3.95 3.89
N LEU A 163 -26.71 4.32 2.89
CA LEU A 163 -26.19 3.37 1.89
C LEU A 163 -25.38 2.24 2.52
N ALA A 164 -24.67 2.49 3.62
CA ALA A 164 -23.87 1.45 4.31
C ALA A 164 -24.75 0.31 4.86
N ALA A 165 -25.99 0.60 5.24
CA ALA A 165 -26.94 -0.40 5.71
C ALA A 165 -27.56 -1.22 4.57
N LEU A 166 -27.61 -0.68 3.35
CA LEU A 166 -28.20 -1.32 2.17
C LEU A 166 -27.22 -2.20 1.39
N LEU A 167 -25.92 -2.11 1.69
CA LEU A 167 -24.88 -2.84 0.97
C LEU A 167 -25.11 -4.35 0.96
N ASN A 168 -25.04 -4.95 -0.22
CA ASN A 168 -24.92 -6.39 -0.40
C ASN A 168 -23.49 -6.84 -0.03
N ARG A 169 -23.31 -7.16 1.25
CA ARG A 169 -22.03 -7.58 1.84
C ARG A 169 -21.57 -8.99 1.44
N GLN A 170 -22.45 -9.77 0.83
CA GLN A 170 -22.15 -11.16 0.50
C GLN A 170 -21.55 -11.28 -0.90
N THR A 171 -22.13 -10.57 -1.85
CA THR A 171 -21.89 -10.78 -3.29
C THR A 171 -21.96 -9.50 -4.13
N GLY A 172 -22.12 -8.34 -3.49
CA GLY A 172 -22.20 -7.07 -4.22
C GLY A 172 -20.92 -6.80 -4.99
N ASN A 173 -21.02 -6.62 -6.30
CA ASN A 173 -19.90 -6.28 -7.17
C ASN A 173 -19.34 -4.92 -6.78
N PHE A 174 -18.02 -4.74 -6.87
CA PHE A 174 -17.36 -3.44 -6.87
C PHE A 174 -16.24 -3.49 -7.90
N SER A 175 -16.18 -2.49 -8.78
CA SER A 175 -15.19 -2.42 -9.85
C SER A 175 -14.99 -0.97 -10.32
N THR A 176 -13.74 -0.53 -10.41
CA THR A 176 -13.40 0.83 -10.86
C THR A 176 -11.97 0.88 -11.42
N ASN A 177 -11.70 1.81 -12.33
CA ASN A 177 -10.34 2.11 -12.76
C ASN A 177 -9.82 3.33 -12.01
N LEU A 178 -8.50 3.39 -11.83
CA LEU A 178 -7.88 4.51 -11.14
C LEU A 178 -6.52 4.86 -11.73
N THR A 179 -6.13 6.12 -11.57
CA THR A 179 -4.79 6.63 -11.81
C THR A 179 -4.33 7.40 -10.60
N ARG A 180 -3.08 7.19 -10.21
CA ARG A 180 -2.41 7.82 -9.06
C ARG A 180 -1.20 8.57 -9.57
N PHE A 181 -1.02 9.77 -9.05
CA PHE A 181 0.20 10.53 -9.17
C PHE A 181 0.73 10.80 -7.77
N SER A 182 1.99 10.44 -7.53
CA SER A 182 2.62 10.56 -6.22
C SER A 182 3.93 11.32 -6.32
N ILE A 183 4.20 12.17 -5.33
CA ILE A 183 5.50 12.78 -5.11
C ILE A 183 5.96 12.37 -3.73
N ASN A 184 7.22 11.99 -3.61
CA ASN A 184 7.87 11.71 -2.34
C ASN A 184 9.17 12.51 -2.22
N TYR A 185 9.38 13.10 -1.05
CA TYR A 185 10.65 13.70 -0.69
C TYR A 185 11.21 13.00 0.55
N ARG A 186 12.43 12.48 0.43
CA ARG A 186 13.11 11.74 1.47
C ARG A 186 14.35 12.50 1.93
N LEU A 187 14.31 12.97 3.17
CA LEU A 187 15.46 13.52 3.87
C LEU A 187 16.23 12.38 4.53
N ASN A 188 17.50 12.22 4.15
CA ASN A 188 18.36 11.19 4.71
C ASN A 188 19.45 11.82 5.56
N LYS A 189 19.72 11.20 6.71
CA LYS A 189 20.93 11.43 7.49
C LYS A 189 21.70 10.11 7.56
N PHE A 190 22.94 10.13 7.11
CA PHE A 190 23.82 8.97 7.12
C PHE A 190 24.84 9.07 8.25
N ASP A 191 25.32 7.92 8.71
CA ASP A 191 26.49 7.83 9.59
C ASP A 191 27.80 7.94 8.80
N SER A 192 28.94 7.84 9.50
CA SER A 192 30.28 7.89 8.88
C SER A 192 30.59 6.71 7.94
N GLN A 193 29.73 5.70 7.91
CA GLN A 193 29.82 4.54 7.02
C GLN A 193 28.79 4.60 5.86
N ASN A 194 28.12 5.75 5.67
CA ASN A 194 27.06 5.96 4.69
C ASN A 194 25.84 5.05 4.89
N VAL A 195 25.63 4.54 6.11
CA VAL A 195 24.43 3.81 6.49
C VAL A 195 23.35 4.82 6.90
N PRO A 196 22.10 4.69 6.42
CA PRO A 196 21.02 5.55 6.87
C PRO A 196 20.82 5.45 8.39
N GLU A 197 20.98 6.56 9.11
CA GLU A 197 20.76 6.66 10.56
C GLU A 197 19.35 7.17 10.88
N LYS A 198 18.89 8.15 10.09
CA LYS A 198 17.56 8.75 10.21
C LYS A 198 17.00 9.08 8.85
N ILE A 199 15.72 8.82 8.66
CA ILE A 199 15.03 9.09 7.41
C ILE A 199 13.69 9.74 7.73
N HIS A 200 13.42 10.87 7.07
CA HIS A 200 12.08 11.45 7.02
C HIS A 200 11.57 11.33 5.59
N SER A 201 10.43 10.68 5.40
CA SER A 201 9.80 10.46 4.11
C SER A 201 8.45 11.15 4.10
N MET A 202 8.26 12.08 3.18
CA MET A 202 7.03 12.84 3.01
C MET A 202 6.44 12.51 1.64
N THR A 203 5.24 11.96 1.61
CA THR A 203 4.56 11.54 0.38
C THR A 203 3.25 12.31 0.22
N ALA A 204 3.01 12.81 -0.98
CA ALA A 204 1.70 13.32 -1.38
C ALA A 204 1.24 12.54 -2.61
N THR A 205 0.02 12.02 -2.55
CA THR A 205 -0.60 11.26 -3.65
C THR A 205 -1.95 11.86 -4.00
N TYR A 206 -2.15 12.09 -5.29
CA TYR A 206 -3.45 12.36 -5.86
C TYR A 206 -3.92 11.12 -6.61
N GLN A 207 -5.15 10.69 -6.37
CA GLN A 207 -5.79 9.59 -7.06
C GLN A 207 -7.09 10.05 -7.70
N LEU A 208 -7.28 9.63 -8.94
CA LEU A 208 -8.46 9.84 -9.76
C LEU A 208 -9.10 8.50 -10.08
N TYR A 209 -10.37 8.34 -9.71
CA TYR A 209 -11.19 7.24 -10.21
C TYR A 209 -11.82 7.61 -11.56
N HIS A 210 -11.81 6.67 -12.50
CA HIS A 210 -12.29 6.90 -13.86
C HIS A 210 -12.72 5.59 -14.53
N ASN A 211 -13.21 5.69 -15.76
CA ASN A 211 -13.68 4.56 -16.57
C ASN A 211 -12.60 3.99 -17.51
N LYS A 212 -11.44 4.65 -17.65
CA LYS A 212 -10.39 4.22 -18.60
C LYS A 212 -9.38 3.26 -17.97
N PHE A 213 -9.34 2.00 -18.36
CA PHE A 213 -8.27 1.08 -17.97
C PHE A 213 -6.92 1.60 -18.49
N LEU A 214 -5.95 1.72 -17.58
CA LEU A 214 -4.63 2.31 -17.84
C LEU A 214 -4.69 3.73 -18.46
N GLY A 215 -5.80 4.44 -18.28
CA GLY A 215 -6.03 5.76 -18.86
C GLY A 215 -6.39 5.79 -20.35
N VAL A 216 -6.47 4.64 -21.03
CA VAL A 216 -6.60 4.59 -22.50
C VAL A 216 -7.77 3.78 -23.04
N ALA A 217 -8.22 2.72 -22.35
CA ALA A 217 -9.21 1.79 -22.89
C ALA A 217 -10.50 1.77 -22.06
N ASP A 218 -11.65 1.80 -22.72
CA ASP A 218 -12.96 1.84 -22.06
C ASP A 218 -13.43 0.42 -21.68
N PHE A 219 -12.75 -0.20 -20.71
CA PHE A 219 -13.17 -1.47 -20.12
C PHE A 219 -12.77 -1.58 -18.64
N GLY A 220 -13.35 -2.56 -17.94
CA GLY A 220 -13.34 -2.63 -16.47
C GLY A 220 -14.65 -2.08 -15.93
N GLY A 221 -15.31 -2.82 -15.04
CA GLY A 221 -16.72 -2.71 -14.60
C GLY A 221 -17.08 -1.41 -13.89
N TYR A 222 -16.83 -0.29 -14.56
CA TYR A 222 -17.15 1.04 -14.11
C TYR A 222 -18.66 1.26 -14.14
N ASN A 223 -19.23 1.43 -12.96
CA ASN A 223 -20.57 1.96 -12.75
C ASN A 223 -20.46 3.48 -12.47
N PRO A 224 -20.99 4.36 -13.35
CA PRO A 224 -20.96 5.81 -13.15
C PRO A 224 -21.61 6.27 -11.84
N GLU A 225 -22.71 5.63 -11.45
CA GLU A 225 -23.49 5.94 -10.26
C GLU A 225 -22.66 5.68 -8.98
N ASP A 226 -21.78 4.67 -9.00
CA ASP A 226 -20.87 4.39 -7.88
C ASP A 226 -19.85 5.51 -7.62
N ILE A 227 -19.43 6.27 -8.65
CA ILE A 227 -18.49 7.39 -8.47
C ILE A 227 -19.10 8.47 -7.57
N GLU A 228 -20.40 8.71 -7.68
CA GLU A 228 -21.09 9.72 -6.87
C GLU A 228 -21.17 9.27 -5.40
N ILE A 229 -21.17 7.96 -5.17
CA ILE A 229 -21.13 7.38 -3.84
C ILE A 229 -19.75 7.57 -3.20
N TYR A 230 -18.68 7.14 -3.87
CA TYR A 230 -17.35 7.17 -3.25
C TYR A 230 -16.50 8.42 -3.51
N GLY A 231 -16.92 9.29 -4.41
CA GLY A 231 -16.18 10.47 -4.79
C GLY A 231 -15.04 10.17 -5.78
N ARG A 232 -14.95 11.01 -6.81
CA ARG A 232 -14.01 10.82 -7.93
C ARG A 232 -12.55 11.08 -7.55
N HIS A 233 -12.31 11.96 -6.60
CA HIS A 233 -10.98 12.48 -6.30
C HIS A 233 -10.56 12.11 -4.88
N ARG A 234 -9.31 11.70 -4.75
CA ARG A 234 -8.73 11.30 -3.48
C ARG A 234 -7.35 11.92 -3.31
N ILE A 235 -7.13 12.57 -2.18
CA ILE A 235 -5.86 13.16 -1.78
C ILE A 235 -5.34 12.37 -0.59
N GLU A 236 -4.06 12.04 -0.60
CA GLU A 236 -3.40 11.27 0.43
C GLU A 236 -2.08 11.95 0.79
N LEU A 237 -1.87 12.17 2.08
CA LEU A 237 -0.65 12.73 2.64
C LEU A 237 -0.06 11.71 3.61
N GLY A 238 1.21 11.37 3.42
CA GLY A 238 1.93 10.41 4.23
C GLY A 238 3.19 11.03 4.81
N TYR A 239 3.46 10.72 6.07
CA TYR A 239 4.75 10.98 6.70
C TYR A 239 5.26 9.70 7.34
N GLU A 240 6.55 9.42 7.15
CA GLU A 240 7.23 8.30 7.77
C GLU A 240 8.59 8.72 8.32
N TYR A 241 8.83 8.39 9.57
CA TYR A 241 10.13 8.48 10.21
C TYR A 241 10.72 7.09 10.39
N THR A 242 11.94 6.87 9.88
CA THR A 242 12.74 5.68 10.17
C THR A 242 13.93 6.07 11.04
N GLY A 243 14.16 5.32 12.10
CA GLY A 243 15.35 5.44 12.94
C GLY A 243 15.92 4.09 13.32
N TYR A 244 17.14 4.11 13.84
CA TYR A 244 17.88 2.93 14.26
C TYR A 244 18.27 3.07 15.73
N TYR A 245 18.13 2.00 16.50
CA TYR A 245 18.62 1.89 17.86
C TYR A 245 19.28 0.52 18.04
N LYS A 246 20.61 0.51 18.14
CA LYS A 246 21.40 -0.74 18.01
C LYS A 246 20.99 -1.45 16.72
N ASP A 247 20.79 -2.76 16.76
CA ASP A 247 20.38 -3.55 15.60
C ASP A 247 18.86 -3.55 15.35
N ILE A 248 18.12 -2.60 15.91
CA ILE A 248 16.67 -2.48 15.71
C ILE A 248 16.39 -1.25 14.85
N ARG A 249 15.75 -1.49 13.70
CA ARG A 249 15.14 -0.42 12.90
C ARG A 249 13.69 -0.25 13.35
N TYR A 250 13.28 0.98 13.64
CA TYR A 250 11.91 1.31 13.98
C TYR A 250 11.37 2.36 13.02
N VAL A 251 10.07 2.29 12.76
CA VAL A 251 9.37 3.17 11.84
C VAL A 251 8.10 3.69 12.49
N ILE A 252 7.87 4.99 12.42
CA ILE A 252 6.61 5.64 12.80
C ILE A 252 6.03 6.24 11.52
N SER A 253 4.79 5.93 11.19
CA SER A 253 4.12 6.54 10.04
C SER A 253 2.75 7.11 10.40
N GLU A 254 2.37 8.17 9.71
CA GLU A 254 1.02 8.72 9.69
C GLU A 254 0.59 8.87 8.22
N GLN A 255 -0.62 8.43 7.91
CA GLN A 255 -1.24 8.63 6.60
C GLN A 255 -2.62 9.24 6.78
N ALA A 256 -2.87 10.36 6.11
CA ALA A 256 -4.16 11.01 6.06
C ALA A 256 -4.72 10.97 4.63
N LEU A 257 -6.01 10.70 4.52
CA LEU A 257 -6.77 10.52 3.30
C LEU A 257 -7.95 11.49 3.29
N LEU A 258 -8.27 12.05 2.12
CA LEU A 258 -9.51 12.78 1.88
C LEU A 258 -10.10 12.43 0.50
N HIS A 259 -11.35 11.97 0.49
CA HIS A 259 -12.20 11.84 -0.68
C HIS A 259 -13.03 13.11 -0.87
N LEU A 260 -13.08 13.61 -2.10
CA LEU A 260 -13.86 14.79 -2.48
C LEU A 260 -15.06 14.39 -3.31
N GLY A 261 -16.23 14.90 -2.94
CA GLY A 261 -17.49 14.67 -3.66
C GLY A 261 -18.07 13.28 -3.43
N SER A 262 -17.80 12.64 -2.29
CA SER A 262 -18.50 11.42 -1.88
C SER A 262 -19.90 11.74 -1.36
N HIS A 263 -20.82 10.80 -1.51
CA HIS A 263 -22.18 10.88 -0.96
C HIS A 263 -22.16 11.09 0.57
N PRO A 264 -23.11 11.86 1.15
CA PRO A 264 -23.12 12.18 2.59
C PRO A 264 -23.15 10.98 3.54
N SER A 265 -23.61 9.82 3.08
CA SER A 265 -23.58 8.58 3.84
C SER A 265 -22.18 7.97 4.02
N SER A 266 -21.16 8.55 3.39
CA SER A 266 -19.78 8.09 3.42
C SER A 266 -18.91 9.06 4.23
N VAL A 267 -18.03 8.54 5.09
CA VAL A 267 -17.02 9.37 5.75
C VAL A 267 -15.92 9.74 4.75
N PRO A 268 -15.63 11.04 4.52
CA PRO A 268 -14.72 11.44 3.45
C PRO A 268 -13.25 11.29 3.83
N TYR A 269 -12.90 11.07 5.09
CA TYR A 269 -11.51 11.07 5.55
C TYR A 269 -11.11 9.74 6.21
N ARG A 270 -9.81 9.45 6.21
CA ARG A 270 -9.20 8.38 7.02
C ARG A 270 -7.86 8.85 7.55
N SER A 271 -7.53 8.41 8.75
CA SER A 271 -6.19 8.53 9.35
C SER A 271 -5.67 7.14 9.69
N GLU A 272 -4.40 6.90 9.41
CA GLU A 272 -3.70 5.68 9.81
C GLU A 272 -2.38 6.01 10.48
N THR A 273 -2.29 5.74 11.78
CA THR A 273 -1.05 5.82 12.54
C THR A 273 -0.46 4.42 12.66
N ARG A 274 0.82 4.24 12.32
CA ARG A 274 1.51 2.95 12.44
C ARG A 274 2.82 3.09 13.19
N PHE A 275 3.13 2.06 13.96
CA PHE A 275 4.45 1.85 14.56
C PHE A 275 4.95 0.47 14.17
N MET A 276 6.17 0.39 13.63
CA MET A 276 6.78 -0.85 13.17
C MET A 276 8.17 -1.01 13.76
N ILE A 277 8.54 -2.24 14.09
CA ILE A 277 9.86 -2.62 14.55
C ILE A 277 10.41 -3.78 13.72
N TYR A 278 11.66 -3.67 13.33
CA TYR A 278 12.40 -4.66 12.54
C TYR A 278 13.65 -5.06 13.33
N PRO A 279 13.59 -6.18 14.08
CA PRO A 279 14.73 -6.70 14.83
C PRO A 279 15.88 -7.09 13.90
N PHE A 280 17.12 -6.99 14.39
CA PHE A 280 18.35 -7.37 13.67
C PHE A 280 18.52 -6.74 12.28
N SER A 281 17.89 -5.57 12.07
CA SER A 281 17.81 -4.89 10.78
C SER A 281 17.27 -5.77 9.65
N ASN A 282 16.35 -6.67 9.99
CA ASN A 282 15.70 -7.58 9.05
C ASN A 282 14.68 -6.85 8.17
N ASP A 283 14.31 -7.51 7.07
CA ASP A 283 13.19 -7.08 6.25
C ASP A 283 11.85 -7.46 6.91
N PHE A 284 11.81 -8.41 7.87
CA PHE A 284 10.60 -8.81 8.60
C PHE A 284 10.45 -8.06 9.93
N GLY A 285 9.23 -7.62 10.25
CA GLY A 285 8.94 -6.81 11.42
C GLY A 285 7.58 -7.06 12.05
N PHE A 286 7.40 -6.48 13.24
CA PHE A 286 6.13 -6.42 13.95
C PHE A 286 5.55 -5.02 13.82
N MET A 287 4.23 -4.92 13.83
CA MET A 287 3.55 -3.65 13.72
C MET A 287 2.37 -3.49 14.67
N THR A 288 2.08 -2.25 15.00
CA THR A 288 0.80 -1.80 15.54
C THR A 288 0.25 -0.69 14.67
N GLN A 289 -1.08 -0.63 14.55
CA GLN A 289 -1.77 0.33 13.70
C GLN A 289 -3.05 0.80 14.37
N LEU A 290 -3.35 2.09 14.25
CA LEU A 290 -4.64 2.69 14.55
C LEU A 290 -5.20 3.31 13.26
N SER A 291 -6.33 2.78 12.79
CA SER A 291 -7.09 3.33 11.67
C SER A 291 -8.35 4.00 12.20
N ILE A 292 -8.66 5.20 11.72
CA ILE A 292 -9.86 5.96 12.08
C ILE A 292 -10.49 6.53 10.80
N GLY A 293 -11.81 6.41 10.67
CA GLY A 293 -12.58 7.02 9.60
C GLY A 293 -12.96 6.01 8.52
N ARG A 294 -12.95 6.48 7.28
CA ARG A 294 -13.36 5.74 6.08
C ARG A 294 -12.68 4.37 5.97
N ASP A 295 -13.48 3.37 5.66
CA ASP A 295 -12.98 2.05 5.26
C ASP A 295 -12.72 1.97 3.77
N ASP A 296 -11.45 1.85 3.37
CA ASP A 296 -11.09 1.68 1.96
C ASP A 296 -11.23 0.22 1.46
N TYR A 297 -11.83 -0.69 2.23
CA TYR A 297 -12.22 -2.00 1.71
C TYR A 297 -13.42 -1.86 0.76
N ASN A 298 -13.51 -2.77 -0.22
CA ASN A 298 -14.35 -2.72 -1.43
C ASN A 298 -15.88 -2.57 -1.28
N TYR A 299 -16.37 -2.13 -0.14
CA TYR A 299 -17.75 -1.78 0.14
C TYR A 299 -18.09 -0.35 -0.31
N ARG A 300 -17.65 0.02 -1.52
CA ARG A 300 -17.80 1.40 -2.08
C ARG A 300 -17.33 2.49 -1.12
N PHE A 301 -16.48 2.12 -0.18
CA PHE A 301 -15.90 2.98 0.84
C PHE A 301 -16.95 3.79 1.64
N LEU A 302 -18.10 3.16 1.90
CA LEU A 302 -19.22 3.76 2.63
C LEU A 302 -19.06 3.69 4.14
N GLU A 303 -18.17 2.84 4.65
CA GLU A 303 -18.12 2.53 6.07
C GLU A 303 -17.19 3.46 6.84
N ASP A 304 -17.49 3.58 8.13
CA ASP A 304 -16.66 4.24 9.13
C ASP A 304 -16.31 3.25 10.22
N PHE A 305 -15.05 3.24 10.63
CA PHE A 305 -14.59 2.42 11.72
C PHE A 305 -13.37 3.05 12.40
N THR A 306 -13.24 2.75 13.69
CA THR A 306 -11.99 2.91 14.42
C THR A 306 -11.47 1.53 14.75
N ARG A 307 -10.24 1.22 14.35
CA ARG A 307 -9.63 -0.08 14.57
C ARG A 307 -8.19 0.02 15.02
N PHE A 308 -7.88 -0.70 16.10
CA PHE A 308 -6.52 -0.95 16.55
C PHE A 308 -6.11 -2.36 16.13
N SER A 309 -5.00 -2.48 15.40
CA SER A 309 -4.48 -3.74 14.88
C SER A 309 -3.04 -3.98 15.34
N VAL A 310 -2.70 -5.25 15.54
CA VAL A 310 -1.34 -5.73 15.77
C VAL A 310 -1.02 -6.83 14.78
N GLY A 311 0.22 -6.90 14.32
CA GLY A 311 0.54 -7.82 13.24
C GLY A 311 2.01 -7.93 12.90
N ILE A 312 2.23 -8.54 11.75
CA ILE A 312 3.54 -8.68 11.12
C ILE A 312 3.54 -7.97 9.77
N THR A 313 4.69 -7.46 9.39
CA THR A 313 4.92 -6.78 8.12
C THR A 313 6.30 -7.15 7.61
N TRP A 314 6.54 -6.94 6.32
CA TRP A 314 7.88 -7.09 5.77
C TRP A 314 8.14 -6.02 4.72
N ASP A 315 9.32 -5.43 4.80
CA ASP A 315 9.77 -4.33 3.98
C ASP A 315 10.71 -4.87 2.90
N TRP A 316 10.18 -5.07 1.69
CA TRP A 316 10.98 -5.52 0.55
C TRP A 316 11.99 -4.48 0.06
N PHE A 317 11.82 -3.21 0.45
CA PHE A 317 12.54 -2.06 -0.13
C PHE A 317 13.31 -1.32 0.95
N THR A 318 14.08 -2.07 1.73
CA THR A 318 14.82 -1.54 2.87
C THR A 318 15.79 -0.44 2.48
N PRO A 319 15.99 0.56 3.36
CA PRO A 319 17.04 1.55 3.18
C PRO A 319 18.38 0.86 2.94
N PHE A 320 19.13 1.35 1.96
CA PHE A 320 20.40 0.77 1.55
C PHE A 320 21.51 1.82 1.57
N VAL A 321 22.74 1.34 1.58
CA VAL A 321 23.95 2.18 1.54
C VAL A 321 24.08 2.81 0.16
N ILE A 322 24.12 4.14 0.10
CA ILE A 322 24.06 4.93 -1.14
C ILE A 322 25.45 5.33 -1.65
N LYS A 323 26.49 5.17 -0.82
CA LYS A 323 27.89 5.35 -1.23
C LYS A 323 28.71 4.14 -0.80
N PRO A 324 29.52 3.53 -1.68
CA PRO A 324 30.40 2.43 -1.30
C PRO A 324 31.27 2.82 -0.09
N THR A 325 31.49 1.87 0.82
CA THR A 325 32.28 2.13 2.03
C THR A 325 33.76 2.25 1.70
N ARG A 326 34.55 2.87 2.59
CA ARG A 326 36.02 2.96 2.48
C ARG A 326 36.71 1.59 2.34
N GLN A 327 36.07 0.52 2.83
CA GLN A 327 36.52 -0.86 2.66
C GLN A 327 36.27 -1.42 1.24
N GLN A 328 35.34 -0.84 0.50
CA GLN A 328 34.98 -1.20 -0.87
C GLN A 328 35.75 -0.38 -1.92
N LEU A 329 36.37 0.74 -1.52
CA LEU A 329 37.24 1.59 -2.34
C LEU A 329 38.52 1.99 -1.56
N PRO A 330 39.42 1.03 -1.23
CA PRO A 330 40.58 1.31 -0.39
C PRO A 330 41.62 2.24 -1.04
N ASP A 331 41.56 2.42 -2.37
CA ASP A 331 42.59 3.13 -3.16
C ASP A 331 42.20 4.57 -3.53
N VAL A 332 41.05 5.08 -3.09
CA VAL A 332 40.60 6.45 -3.40
C VAL A 332 41.05 7.42 -2.29
N PRO A 333 41.77 8.52 -2.61
CA PRO A 333 42.25 9.48 -1.62
C PRO A 333 41.12 10.20 -0.87
N ASP A 334 41.37 10.59 0.40
CA ASP A 334 40.41 11.31 1.27
C ASP A 334 39.90 12.64 0.70
N SER A 335 40.59 13.21 -0.29
CA SER A 335 40.14 14.42 -0.99
C SER A 335 39.09 14.14 -2.09
N GLN A 336 38.80 12.87 -2.36
CA GLN A 336 37.92 12.37 -3.43
C GLN A 336 36.83 11.42 -2.92
N LEU A 337 36.74 11.21 -1.61
CA LEU A 337 35.62 10.60 -0.88
C LEU A 337 34.77 11.70 -0.24
#